data_AF-A0AAV8VFD6-F1
#
_entry.id   AF-A0AAV8VFD6-F1
#
_cell.length_a   1.000
_cell.length_b   1.000
_cell.length_c   1.000
_cell.angle_alpha   90.00
_cell.angle_beta   90.00
_cell.angle_gamma   90.00
#
_symmetry.space_group_name_H-M   'P 1'
#
loop_
_entity.id
_entity.type
_entity.pdbx_description
1 polymer ?
#
loop_
_entity_poly.entity_id
_entity_poly.type
_entity_poly.pdbx_seq_one_letter_code
_entity_poly.pdbx_strand_id
1 'polypeptide(L)'
;MEFDALIITPKLDGVTLRAPFNETIHGTLCITGHHIILQSNMEKFKELWLLHHSIDSLEKLQYSDQSGGTIIVKCKDFKILYLDIEQSVEFINIYLSIERLANLNNTVLLYPFFYQPMYSILEDGHTLFKPESEFTKLLATDNWRISYVNRNYTVCKTYSEIVIVPKVIDDEMIIQSANFREGGRFPVLSYRHENGTRLLRSSQPLITNYNRRCKADEKFLNAFLLPFQKGYIVDTRSSSYINNCKVKGGGTEPDGYYTRWKKVFKPLDKISKCDGSLLDTLSKLIDVCGQILLSYRVAHEK
;
A
#
# COMPACT_ATOMS: atom_id res chain seq x y z
N MET A 1 -2.84 -24.39 17.43
CA MET A 1 -1.45 -24.65 17.86
C MET A 1 -0.55 -23.43 17.66
N GLU A 2 -0.67 -22.65 16.56
CA GLU A 2 0.18 -21.47 16.31
C GLU A 2 -0.31 -20.16 16.95
N PHE A 3 -1.62 -20.00 17.13
CA PHE A 3 -2.22 -18.79 17.72
C PHE A 3 -2.72 -19.00 19.15
N ASP A 4 -2.72 -20.23 19.65
CA ASP A 4 -3.34 -20.61 20.93
C ASP A 4 -2.71 -19.87 22.11
N ALA A 5 -1.40 -19.58 22.05
CA ALA A 5 -0.71 -18.80 23.08
C ALA A 5 -1.07 -17.29 23.06
N LEU A 6 -1.64 -16.80 21.96
CA LEU A 6 -2.03 -15.40 21.80
C LEU A 6 -3.47 -15.15 22.24
N ILE A 7 -4.32 -16.19 22.23
CA ILE A 7 -5.73 -16.12 22.56
C ILE A 7 -5.95 -16.62 23.98
N ILE A 8 -6.25 -15.70 24.89
CA ILE A 8 -6.47 -16.01 26.31
C ILE A 8 -7.90 -16.52 26.51
N THR A 9 -8.88 -15.78 25.99
CA THR A 9 -10.30 -16.17 25.98
C THR A 9 -10.77 -16.34 24.54
N PRO A 10 -10.92 -17.58 24.04
CA PRO A 10 -11.30 -17.82 22.65
C PRO A 10 -12.79 -17.61 22.38
N LYS A 11 -13.64 -17.74 23.41
CA LYS A 11 -15.08 -17.59 23.30
C LYS A 11 -15.64 -16.94 24.56
N LEU A 12 -16.49 -15.94 24.39
CA LEU A 12 -17.15 -15.22 25.48
C LEU A 12 -18.62 -14.94 25.13
N ASP A 13 -19.54 -15.43 25.96
CA ASP A 13 -20.97 -15.15 25.82
C ASP A 13 -21.32 -13.82 26.52
N GLY A 14 -22.40 -13.16 26.09
CA GLY A 14 -22.92 -11.94 26.73
C GLY A 14 -22.19 -10.65 26.32
N VAL A 15 -21.46 -10.68 25.20
CA VAL A 15 -20.81 -9.48 24.65
C VAL A 15 -21.83 -8.64 23.90
N THR A 16 -21.79 -7.33 24.13
CA THR A 16 -22.65 -6.37 23.43
C THR A 16 -21.83 -5.58 22.42
N LEU A 17 -22.19 -5.67 21.14
CA LEU A 17 -21.62 -4.87 20.07
C LEU A 17 -22.51 -3.68 19.77
N ARG A 18 -21.93 -2.50 19.85
CA ARG A 18 -22.53 -1.26 19.36
C ARG A 18 -21.71 -0.71 18.22
N ALA A 19 -22.39 -0.22 17.19
CA ALA A 19 -21.78 0.53 16.10
C ALA A 19 -22.68 1.71 15.77
N PRO A 20 -22.14 2.88 15.41
CA PRO A 20 -22.96 4.03 15.08
C PRO A 20 -23.92 3.74 13.92
N PHE A 21 -25.15 4.26 14.02
CA PHE A 21 -26.23 4.07 13.04
C PHE A 21 -26.71 2.62 12.85
N ASN A 22 -26.19 1.68 13.63
CA ASN A 22 -26.59 0.28 13.60
C ASN A 22 -27.28 -0.08 14.91
N GLU A 23 -28.17 -1.07 14.85
CA GLU A 23 -28.76 -1.66 16.05
C GLU A 23 -27.70 -2.39 16.87
N THR A 24 -27.86 -2.33 18.20
CA THR A 24 -27.05 -3.08 19.16
C THR A 24 -27.23 -4.58 18.95
N ILE A 25 -26.13 -5.32 18.97
CA ILE A 25 -26.11 -6.78 18.84
C ILE A 25 -25.63 -7.39 20.15
N HIS A 26 -26.46 -8.20 20.78
CA HIS A 26 -26.08 -9.01 21.93
C HIS A 26 -25.77 -10.43 21.47
N GLY A 27 -24.61 -10.94 21.85
CA GLY A 27 -24.13 -12.15 21.23
C GLY A 27 -22.97 -12.83 21.94
N THR A 28 -22.42 -13.78 21.21
CA THR A 28 -21.25 -14.55 21.58
C THR A 28 -20.06 -14.08 20.74
N LEU A 29 -18.99 -13.66 21.40
CA LEU A 29 -17.73 -13.27 20.78
C LEU A 29 -16.81 -14.47 20.67
N CYS A 30 -16.27 -14.71 19.49
CA CYS A 30 -15.28 -15.73 19.20
C CYS A 30 -14.03 -15.06 18.63
N ILE A 31 -12.87 -15.35 19.22
CA ILE A 31 -11.56 -14.93 18.71
C ILE A 31 -10.89 -16.14 18.07
N THR A 32 -10.54 -15.97 16.80
CA THR A 32 -9.72 -16.93 16.03
C THR A 32 -8.35 -16.32 15.75
N GLY A 33 -7.45 -17.07 15.11
CA GLY A 33 -6.13 -16.55 14.72
C GLY A 33 -6.18 -15.34 13.78
N HIS A 34 -7.25 -15.17 13.00
CA HIS A 34 -7.35 -14.12 11.98
C HIS A 34 -8.58 -13.22 12.10
N HIS A 35 -9.63 -13.68 12.78
CA HIS A 35 -10.91 -12.97 12.88
C HIS A 35 -11.38 -12.81 14.32
N ILE A 36 -12.05 -11.69 14.55
CA ILE A 36 -13.07 -11.49 15.58
C ILE A 36 -14.42 -11.80 14.94
N ILE A 37 -15.16 -12.72 15.53
CA ILE A 37 -16.50 -13.10 15.08
C ILE A 37 -17.46 -12.82 16.23
N LEU A 38 -18.55 -12.10 15.98
CA LEU A 38 -19.63 -11.96 16.94
C LEU A 38 -20.91 -12.52 16.33
N GLN A 39 -21.51 -13.50 16.98
CA GLN A 39 -22.77 -14.10 16.57
C GLN A 39 -23.91 -13.63 17.47
N SER A 40 -24.98 -13.07 16.89
CA SER A 40 -26.17 -12.64 17.64
C SER A 40 -26.91 -13.81 18.28
N ASN A 41 -27.41 -13.59 19.51
CA ASN A 41 -28.23 -14.58 20.23
C ASN A 41 -29.71 -14.58 19.78
N MET A 42 -30.16 -13.49 19.14
CA MET A 42 -31.57 -13.31 18.77
C MET A 42 -31.88 -13.62 17.31
N GLU A 43 -30.92 -13.37 16.42
CA GLU A 43 -31.11 -13.56 14.98
C GLU A 43 -29.98 -14.39 14.41
N LYS A 44 -30.30 -15.54 13.82
CA LYS A 44 -29.29 -16.47 13.25
C LYS A 44 -28.40 -15.86 12.17
N PHE A 45 -28.79 -14.73 11.57
CA PHE A 45 -28.12 -14.14 10.40
C PHE A 45 -27.37 -12.84 10.70
N LYS A 46 -27.40 -12.35 11.95
CA LYS A 46 -26.71 -11.10 12.30
C LYS A 46 -25.37 -11.43 12.95
N GLU A 47 -24.32 -11.38 12.14
CA GLU A 47 -22.95 -11.69 12.55
C GLU A 47 -21.97 -10.58 12.15
N LEU A 48 -20.99 -10.32 13.02
CA LEU A 48 -19.81 -9.53 12.68
C LEU A 48 -18.68 -10.49 12.31
N TRP A 49 -18.03 -10.25 11.18
CA TRP A 49 -16.76 -10.86 10.81
C TRP A 49 -15.73 -9.75 10.58
N LEU A 50 -14.76 -9.64 11.48
CA LEU A 50 -13.72 -8.62 11.42
C LEU A 50 -12.33 -9.27 11.43
N LEU A 51 -11.55 -9.02 10.38
CA LEU A 51 -10.13 -9.42 10.36
C LEU A 51 -9.35 -8.59 11.37
N HIS A 52 -8.46 -9.23 12.14
CA HIS A 52 -7.55 -8.52 13.06
C HIS A 52 -6.70 -7.49 12.32
N HIS A 53 -6.28 -7.79 11.09
CA HIS A 53 -5.49 -6.88 10.27
C HIS A 53 -6.28 -5.66 9.74
N SER A 54 -7.61 -5.68 9.82
CA SER A 54 -8.45 -4.52 9.49
C SER A 54 -8.52 -3.51 10.65
N ILE A 55 -8.03 -3.86 11.83
CA ILE A 55 -7.95 -2.98 12.98
C ILE A 55 -6.80 -2.00 12.78
N ASP A 56 -7.09 -0.71 12.94
CA ASP A 56 -6.11 0.37 12.92
C ASP A 56 -5.62 0.69 14.33
N SER A 57 -6.54 0.82 15.29
CA SER A 57 -6.21 1.06 16.69
C SER A 57 -7.27 0.49 17.64
N LEU A 58 -6.84 0.24 18.87
CA LEU A 58 -7.65 -0.29 19.97
C LEU A 58 -7.55 0.63 21.17
N GLU A 59 -8.70 1.01 21.72
CA GLU A 59 -8.78 1.75 22.97
C GLU A 59 -9.59 0.94 23.99
N LYS A 60 -9.31 1.14 25.27
CA LYS A 60 -10.02 0.47 26.36
C LYS A 60 -10.60 1.51 27.31
N LEU A 61 -11.88 1.37 27.62
CA LEU A 61 -12.58 2.17 28.62
C LEU A 61 -13.10 1.23 29.71
N GLN A 62 -12.37 1.16 30.82
CA GLN A 62 -12.77 0.33 31.96
C GLN A 62 -13.65 1.14 32.91
N TYR A 63 -14.76 0.56 33.37
CA TYR A 63 -15.71 1.26 34.25
C TYR A 63 -15.23 1.29 35.71
N SER A 64 -14.67 0.19 36.22
CA SER A 64 -14.00 0.08 37.51
C SER A 64 -13.06 -1.12 37.56
N ASP A 65 -12.19 -1.23 38.56
CA ASP A 65 -11.27 -2.39 38.68
C ASP A 65 -12.01 -3.73 38.79
N GLN A 66 -13.21 -3.71 39.36
CA GLN A 66 -14.04 -4.91 39.61
C GLN A 66 -15.08 -5.17 38.50
N SER A 67 -15.31 -4.20 37.60
CA SER A 67 -16.24 -4.35 36.47
C SER A 67 -15.48 -4.37 35.16
N GLY A 68 -16.12 -4.88 34.12
CA GLY A 68 -15.54 -4.85 32.78
C GLY A 68 -15.55 -3.45 32.16
N GLY A 69 -15.75 -3.38 30.86
CA GLY A 69 -15.59 -2.14 30.13
C GLY A 69 -15.96 -2.26 28.66
N THR A 70 -15.65 -1.19 27.93
CA THR A 70 -15.81 -1.10 26.48
C THR A 70 -14.46 -1.16 25.79
N ILE A 71 -14.28 -2.10 24.87
CA ILE A 71 -13.17 -2.09 23.91
C ILE A 71 -13.64 -1.33 22.68
N ILE A 72 -12.93 -0.27 22.31
CA ILE A 72 -13.19 0.52 21.11
C ILE A 72 -12.25 0.02 20.02
N VAL A 73 -12.83 -0.57 18.98
CA VAL A 73 -12.12 -1.09 17.82
C VAL A 73 -12.28 -0.10 16.67
N LYS A 74 -11.19 0.62 16.34
CA LYS A 74 -11.14 1.55 15.21
C LYS A 74 -10.54 0.81 14.01
N CYS A 75 -11.29 0.74 12.92
CA CYS A 75 -10.90 -0.02 11.73
C CYS A 75 -10.31 0.89 10.64
N LYS A 76 -9.49 0.30 9.76
CA LYS A 76 -8.88 0.97 8.61
C LYS A 76 -9.90 1.45 7.57
N ASP A 77 -11.13 0.95 7.62
CA ASP A 77 -12.28 1.41 6.82
C ASP A 77 -13.11 2.49 7.53
N PHE A 78 -12.55 3.10 8.57
CA PHE A 78 -13.13 4.19 9.39
C PHE A 78 -14.34 3.79 10.25
N LYS A 79 -14.67 2.50 10.32
CA LYS A 79 -15.69 2.02 11.27
C LYS A 79 -15.15 2.03 12.69
N ILE A 80 -16.01 2.44 13.62
CA ILE A 80 -15.75 2.38 15.05
C ILE A 80 -16.75 1.41 15.66
N LEU A 81 -16.25 0.34 16.26
CA LEU A 81 -17.04 -0.68 16.92
C LEU A 81 -16.77 -0.62 18.42
N TYR A 82 -17.81 -0.82 19.21
CA TYR A 82 -17.73 -0.85 20.67
C TYR A 82 -18.12 -2.25 21.13
N LEU A 83 -17.22 -2.93 21.83
CA LEU A 83 -17.48 -4.24 22.45
C LEU A 83 -17.57 -4.03 23.96
N ASP A 84 -18.78 -4.12 24.50
CA ASP A 84 -19.01 -4.06 25.93
C ASP A 84 -18.95 -5.46 26.54
N ILE A 85 -18.15 -5.58 27.59
CA ILE A 85 -17.90 -6.81 28.32
C ILE A 85 -18.08 -6.50 29.81
N GLU A 86 -18.92 -7.27 30.50
CA GLU A 86 -19.26 -7.00 31.90
C GLU A 86 -18.19 -7.47 32.90
N GLN A 87 -17.46 -8.53 32.55
CA GLN A 87 -16.52 -9.21 33.44
C GLN A 87 -15.11 -8.64 33.28
N SER A 88 -14.51 -8.14 34.38
CA SER A 88 -13.19 -7.47 34.38
C SER A 88 -12.07 -8.34 33.80
N VAL A 89 -12.00 -9.62 34.22
CA VAL A 89 -10.97 -10.57 33.74
C VAL A 89 -11.12 -10.81 32.24
N GLU A 90 -12.33 -11.08 31.77
CA GLU A 90 -12.59 -11.37 30.36
C GLU A 90 -12.36 -10.15 29.47
N PHE A 91 -12.74 -8.96 29.93
CA PHE A 91 -12.45 -7.70 29.25
C PHE A 91 -10.95 -7.54 28.98
N ILE A 92 -10.10 -7.77 29.99
CA ILE A 92 -8.64 -7.70 29.85
C ILE A 92 -8.13 -8.79 28.90
N ASN A 93 -8.60 -10.03 29.05
CA ASN A 93 -8.17 -11.16 28.23
C ASN A 93 -8.48 -10.95 26.75
N ILE A 94 -9.70 -10.50 26.45
CA ILE A 94 -10.15 -10.20 25.08
C ILE A 94 -9.35 -9.04 24.49
N TYR A 95 -9.18 -7.94 25.22
CA TYR A 95 -8.38 -6.79 24.77
C TYR A 95 -6.95 -7.22 24.39
N LEU A 96 -6.25 -7.93 25.29
CA LEU A 96 -4.89 -8.39 25.05
C LEU A 96 -4.80 -9.38 23.88
N SER A 97 -5.78 -10.26 23.73
CA SER A 97 -5.82 -11.22 22.61
C SER A 97 -5.95 -10.48 21.28
N ILE A 98 -6.87 -9.52 21.19
CA ILE A 98 -7.08 -8.72 19.97
C ILE A 98 -5.85 -7.85 19.67
N GLU A 99 -5.27 -7.21 20.69
CA GLU A 99 -4.07 -6.37 20.54
C GLU A 99 -2.89 -7.15 19.97
N ARG A 100 -2.66 -8.37 20.48
CA ARG A 100 -1.57 -9.25 19.98
C ARG A 100 -1.81 -9.70 18.55
N LEU A 101 -3.04 -10.08 18.20
CA LEU A 101 -3.38 -10.61 16.88
C LEU A 101 -3.46 -9.51 15.80
N ALA A 102 -3.84 -8.29 16.17
CA ALA A 102 -3.82 -7.14 15.26
C ALA A 102 -2.38 -6.70 14.92
N ASN A 103 -1.43 -6.93 15.82
CA ASN A 103 -0.03 -6.48 15.70
C ASN A 103 0.98 -7.63 15.42
N LEU A 104 0.57 -8.63 14.63
CA LEU A 104 1.47 -9.71 14.21
C LEU A 104 2.60 -9.17 13.31
N ASN A 105 3.85 -9.39 13.73
CA ASN A 105 5.04 -8.97 12.98
C ASN A 105 5.51 -9.99 11.93
N ASN A 106 5.12 -11.25 12.07
CA ASN A 106 5.53 -12.32 11.14
C ASN A 106 4.54 -12.43 9.98
N THR A 107 4.99 -12.14 8.76
CA THR A 107 4.15 -12.17 7.56
C THR A 107 3.56 -13.55 7.26
N VAL A 108 4.26 -14.62 7.61
CA VAL A 108 3.79 -16.01 7.38
C VAL A 108 2.57 -16.34 8.25
N LEU A 109 2.36 -15.59 9.35
CA LEU A 109 1.18 -15.77 10.22
C LEU A 109 -0.06 -15.02 9.71
N LEU A 110 0.04 -14.26 8.63
CA LEU A 110 -1.09 -13.49 8.09
C LEU A 110 -2.11 -14.40 7.40
N TYR A 111 -3.38 -13.98 7.44
CA TYR A 111 -4.51 -14.75 6.93
C TYR A 111 -4.35 -15.28 5.49
N PRO A 112 -3.74 -14.56 4.53
CA PRO A 112 -3.54 -15.08 3.18
C PRO A 112 -2.78 -16.42 3.10
N PHE A 113 -1.92 -16.73 4.08
CA PHE A 113 -1.18 -18.01 4.14
C PHE A 113 -2.01 -19.17 4.73
N PHE A 114 -3.14 -18.86 5.38
CA PHE A 114 -4.06 -19.83 5.99
C PHE A 114 -5.38 -19.95 5.22
N TYR A 115 -5.64 -19.03 4.30
CA TYR A 115 -6.88 -18.98 3.55
C TYR A 115 -7.05 -20.24 2.69
N GLN A 116 -8.13 -20.97 2.94
CA GLN A 116 -8.55 -22.11 2.14
C GLN A 116 -9.89 -21.77 1.48
N PRO A 117 -9.94 -21.59 0.15
CA PRO A 117 -11.19 -21.28 -0.53
C PRO A 117 -12.16 -22.46 -0.42
N MET A 118 -13.41 -22.15 -0.07
CA MET A 118 -14.51 -23.14 -0.05
C MET A 118 -15.15 -23.34 -1.43
N TYR A 119 -14.56 -22.78 -2.48
CA TYR A 119 -15.01 -22.86 -3.86
C TYR A 119 -13.86 -23.32 -4.77
N SER A 120 -14.21 -23.87 -5.93
CA SER A 120 -13.22 -24.23 -6.95
C SER A 120 -12.65 -22.96 -7.58
N ILE A 121 -11.33 -22.80 -7.51
CA ILE A 121 -10.61 -21.73 -8.20
C ILE A 121 -10.74 -21.98 -9.72
N LEU A 122 -11.46 -21.10 -10.42
CA LEU A 122 -11.67 -21.20 -11.87
C LEU A 122 -10.45 -20.69 -12.66
N GLU A 123 -9.80 -19.65 -12.15
CA GLU A 123 -8.65 -19.00 -12.78
C GLU A 123 -7.57 -18.72 -11.74
N ASP A 124 -6.32 -18.94 -12.12
CA ASP A 124 -5.17 -18.62 -11.29
C ASP A 124 -4.81 -17.13 -11.39
N GLY A 125 -5.22 -16.36 -10.38
CA GLY A 125 -4.92 -14.94 -10.27
C GLY A 125 -3.42 -14.60 -10.26
N HIS A 126 -2.54 -15.54 -9.90
CA HIS A 126 -1.09 -15.31 -9.93
C HIS A 126 -0.52 -15.25 -11.34
N THR A 127 -1.19 -15.88 -12.31
CA THR A 127 -0.72 -15.93 -13.71
C THR A 127 -1.52 -15.01 -14.64
N LEU A 128 -2.52 -14.30 -14.11
CA LEU A 128 -3.40 -13.41 -14.86
C LEU A 128 -2.64 -12.27 -15.56
N PHE A 129 -1.60 -11.74 -14.92
CA PHE A 129 -0.74 -10.72 -15.51
C PHE A 129 0.66 -11.27 -15.77
N LYS A 130 1.05 -11.31 -17.05
CA LYS A 130 2.42 -11.59 -17.48
C LYS A 130 2.87 -10.47 -18.43
N PRO A 131 4.00 -9.78 -18.18
CA PRO A 131 4.49 -8.73 -19.06
C PRO A 131 4.59 -9.15 -20.53
N GLU A 132 4.96 -10.40 -20.81
CA GLU A 132 5.05 -10.95 -22.15
C GLU A 132 3.69 -10.97 -22.85
N SER A 133 2.65 -11.38 -22.13
CA SER A 133 1.26 -11.40 -22.63
C SER A 133 0.71 -9.99 -22.79
N GLU A 134 0.88 -9.13 -21.79
CA GLU A 134 0.37 -7.76 -21.78
C GLU A 134 0.92 -6.95 -22.98
N PHE A 135 2.21 -7.11 -23.26
CA PHE A 135 2.89 -6.37 -24.31
C PHE A 135 3.09 -7.17 -25.59
N THR A 136 2.37 -8.28 -25.80
CA THR A 136 2.50 -9.11 -27.00
C THR A 136 2.36 -8.30 -28.30
N LYS A 137 1.37 -7.39 -28.39
CA LYS A 137 1.19 -6.51 -29.58
C LYS A 137 2.40 -5.60 -29.82
N LEU A 138 3.08 -5.18 -28.76
CA LEU A 138 4.27 -4.33 -28.85
C LEU A 138 5.50 -5.15 -29.28
N LEU A 139 5.67 -6.31 -28.67
CA LEU A 139 6.75 -7.25 -28.94
C LEU A 139 6.67 -7.87 -30.34
N ALA A 140 5.47 -7.94 -30.92
CA ALA A 140 5.28 -8.33 -32.31
C ALA A 140 5.91 -7.34 -33.32
N THR A 141 6.31 -6.14 -32.87
CA THR A 141 7.06 -5.20 -33.71
C THR A 141 8.58 -5.42 -33.54
N ASP A 142 9.33 -5.36 -34.64
CA ASP A 142 10.80 -5.59 -34.65
C ASP A 142 11.65 -4.55 -33.88
N ASN A 143 11.01 -3.60 -33.21
CA ASN A 143 11.66 -2.46 -32.55
C ASN A 143 11.82 -2.64 -31.03
N TRP A 144 11.27 -3.70 -30.46
CA TRP A 144 11.26 -3.94 -29.01
C TRP A 144 11.79 -5.31 -28.67
N ARG A 145 12.29 -5.46 -27.44
CA ARG A 145 12.73 -6.74 -26.90
C ARG A 145 12.37 -6.86 -25.42
N ILE A 146 12.28 -8.10 -24.99
CA ILE A 146 12.29 -8.47 -23.58
C ILE A 146 13.74 -8.46 -23.10
N SER A 147 14.00 -7.83 -21.96
CA SER A 147 15.27 -7.91 -21.25
C SER A 147 15.06 -8.64 -19.92
N TYR A 148 15.96 -9.60 -19.65
CA TYR A 148 16.04 -10.35 -18.39
C TYR A 148 17.15 -9.80 -17.49
N VAL A 149 17.65 -8.59 -17.77
CA VAL A 149 18.77 -7.98 -17.04
C VAL A 149 18.52 -7.86 -15.54
N ASN A 150 17.26 -7.78 -15.12
CA ASN A 150 16.87 -7.68 -13.71
C ASN A 150 16.41 -9.02 -13.10
N ARG A 151 16.71 -10.16 -13.74
CA ARG A 151 16.45 -11.48 -13.16
C ARG A 151 17.12 -11.61 -11.80
N ASN A 152 16.43 -12.22 -10.83
CA ASN A 152 16.84 -12.27 -9.43
C ASN A 152 17.00 -10.88 -8.76
N TYR A 153 16.42 -9.83 -9.34
CA TYR A 153 16.35 -8.48 -8.76
C TYR A 153 17.71 -7.82 -8.47
N THR A 154 18.74 -8.18 -9.24
CA THR A 154 20.14 -7.74 -8.99
C THR A 154 20.39 -6.29 -9.40
N VAL A 155 19.75 -5.80 -10.46
CA VAL A 155 19.91 -4.43 -10.97
C VAL A 155 19.00 -3.44 -10.24
N CYS A 156 17.76 -3.83 -9.99
CA CYS A 156 16.76 -3.04 -9.28
C CYS A 156 15.84 -3.95 -8.46
N LYS A 157 16.01 -3.90 -7.13
CA LYS A 157 15.22 -4.70 -6.17
C LYS A 157 13.72 -4.44 -6.18
N THR A 158 13.30 -3.32 -6.76
CA THR A 158 11.92 -2.81 -6.68
C THR A 158 11.22 -2.76 -8.03
N TYR A 159 11.83 -3.34 -9.07
CA TYR A 159 11.26 -3.55 -10.40
C TYR A 159 10.98 -5.04 -10.63
N SER A 160 10.21 -5.33 -11.68
CA SER A 160 10.00 -6.70 -12.17
C SER A 160 11.31 -7.31 -12.66
N GLU A 161 11.40 -8.65 -12.63
CA GLU A 161 12.55 -9.39 -13.17
C GLU A 161 12.73 -9.18 -14.67
N ILE A 162 11.61 -8.97 -15.37
CA ILE A 162 11.53 -8.78 -16.80
C ILE A 162 11.13 -7.34 -17.09
N VAL A 163 11.80 -6.71 -18.06
CA VAL A 163 11.48 -5.37 -18.54
C VAL A 163 11.45 -5.32 -20.06
N ILE A 164 10.67 -4.39 -20.61
CA ILE A 164 10.52 -4.20 -22.05
C ILE A 164 11.23 -2.93 -22.46
N VAL A 165 12.14 -3.06 -23.42
CA VAL A 165 13.01 -1.99 -23.89
C VAL A 165 13.09 -1.98 -25.42
N PRO A 166 13.39 -0.83 -26.04
CA PRO A 166 13.74 -0.77 -27.46
C PRO A 166 14.87 -1.73 -27.80
N LYS A 167 14.79 -2.40 -28.96
CA LYS A 167 15.74 -3.43 -29.40
C LYS A 167 17.19 -2.92 -29.52
N VAL A 168 17.36 -1.63 -29.81
CA VAL A 168 18.68 -0.97 -29.91
C VAL A 168 19.41 -0.83 -28.58
N ILE A 169 18.69 -0.97 -27.46
CA ILE A 169 19.27 -0.87 -26.12
C ILE A 169 19.76 -2.26 -25.72
N ASP A 170 21.01 -2.39 -25.32
CA ASP A 170 21.58 -3.62 -24.73
C ASP A 170 21.46 -3.62 -23.19
N ASP A 171 21.71 -4.78 -22.58
CA ASP A 171 21.59 -4.94 -21.13
C ASP A 171 22.66 -4.16 -20.36
N GLU A 172 23.85 -3.96 -20.95
CA GLU A 172 24.92 -3.14 -20.37
C GLU A 172 24.50 -1.66 -20.24
N MET A 173 23.85 -1.10 -21.25
CA MET A 173 23.30 0.25 -21.19
C MET A 173 22.23 0.40 -20.11
N ILE A 174 21.41 -0.64 -19.89
CA ILE A 174 20.43 -0.67 -18.80
C ILE A 174 21.14 -0.61 -17.44
N ILE A 175 22.17 -1.44 -17.23
CA ILE A 175 22.94 -1.47 -15.97
C ILE A 175 23.59 -0.09 -15.71
N GLN A 176 24.15 0.54 -16.75
CA GLN A 176 24.76 1.87 -16.62
C GLN A 176 23.73 2.97 -16.31
N SER A 177 22.53 2.92 -16.91
CA SER A 177 21.42 3.82 -16.55
C SER A 177 20.93 3.55 -15.12
N ALA A 178 20.81 2.29 -14.71
CA ALA A 178 20.41 1.89 -13.36
C ALA A 178 21.37 2.43 -12.31
N ASN A 179 22.69 2.31 -12.53
CA ASN A 179 23.71 2.86 -11.64
C ASN A 179 23.68 4.39 -11.51
N PHE A 180 23.08 5.08 -12.49
CA PHE A 180 22.88 6.52 -12.47
C PHE A 180 21.52 6.94 -11.88
N ARG A 181 20.63 6.01 -11.58
CA ARG A 181 19.26 6.28 -11.12
C ARG A 181 19.11 5.79 -9.68
N GLU A 182 18.48 6.61 -8.83
CA GLU A 182 18.32 6.28 -7.41
C GLU A 182 17.63 4.93 -7.23
N GLY A 183 18.24 4.04 -6.43
CA GLY A 183 17.74 2.68 -6.18
C GLY A 183 17.75 1.75 -7.40
N GLY A 184 18.50 2.07 -8.45
CA GLY A 184 18.55 1.26 -9.68
C GLY A 184 17.32 1.42 -10.57
N ARG A 185 16.42 2.36 -10.27
CA ARG A 185 15.13 2.51 -10.96
C ARG A 185 15.29 3.29 -12.28
N PHE A 186 15.93 2.64 -13.24
CA PHE A 186 16.12 3.16 -14.61
C PHE A 186 14.79 3.39 -15.36
N PRO A 187 14.75 4.16 -16.45
CA PRO A 187 13.49 4.38 -17.16
C PRO A 187 12.91 3.09 -17.75
N VAL A 188 11.67 2.76 -17.36
CA VAL A 188 10.95 1.58 -17.88
C VAL A 188 9.64 1.98 -18.54
N LEU A 189 9.26 1.25 -19.58
CA LEU A 189 7.97 1.42 -20.23
C LEU A 189 6.85 1.07 -19.24
N SER A 190 5.95 2.04 -19.01
CA SER A 190 4.74 1.83 -18.19
C SER A 190 3.50 1.69 -19.06
N TYR A 191 3.44 2.46 -20.16
CA TYR A 191 2.29 2.47 -21.06
C TYR A 191 2.70 2.93 -22.47
N ARG A 192 1.97 2.45 -23.48
CA ARG A 192 2.08 2.92 -24.86
C ARG A 192 0.68 3.17 -25.41
N HIS A 193 0.46 4.38 -25.91
CA HIS A 193 -0.75 4.73 -26.64
C HIS A 193 -0.68 4.23 -28.10
N GLU A 194 -1.83 4.03 -28.74
CA GLU A 194 -1.94 3.54 -30.12
C GLU A 194 -1.19 4.42 -31.13
N ASN A 195 -1.21 5.75 -30.94
CA ASN A 195 -0.43 6.71 -31.73
C ASN A 195 1.11 6.63 -31.53
N GLY A 196 1.59 5.69 -30.71
CA GLY A 196 3.01 5.45 -30.47
C GLY A 196 3.62 6.22 -29.30
N THR A 197 2.88 7.11 -28.65
CA THR A 197 3.33 7.84 -27.44
C THR A 197 3.59 6.85 -26.31
N ARG A 198 4.68 7.06 -25.56
CA ARG A 198 5.13 6.15 -24.50
C ARG A 198 5.20 6.90 -23.19
N LEU A 199 4.66 6.30 -22.14
CA LEU A 199 4.84 6.74 -20.77
C LEU A 199 5.93 5.89 -20.13
N LEU A 200 6.98 6.55 -19.65
CA LEU A 200 8.05 5.94 -18.90
C LEU A 200 7.94 6.33 -17.43
N ARG A 201 8.48 5.49 -16.56
CA ARG A 201 8.69 5.81 -15.15
C ARG A 201 10.14 5.51 -14.77
N SER A 202 10.72 6.32 -13.89
CA SER A 202 12.07 6.16 -13.35
C SER A 202 12.16 6.82 -11.98
N SER A 203 13.29 6.65 -11.29
CA SER A 203 13.68 7.53 -10.18
C SER A 203 14.50 8.73 -10.66
N GLN A 204 14.79 9.63 -9.74
CA GLN A 204 15.68 10.76 -10.01
C GLN A 204 17.09 10.30 -10.41
N PRO A 205 17.79 11.07 -11.26
CA PRO A 205 19.20 10.84 -11.53
C PRO A 205 20.09 11.19 -10.33
N LEU A 206 21.20 10.45 -10.18
CA LEU A 206 22.22 10.64 -9.16
C LEU A 206 23.31 11.59 -9.67
N ILE A 207 23.09 12.89 -9.46
CA ILE A 207 23.97 13.98 -9.87
C ILE A 207 24.89 14.36 -8.71
N THR A 208 25.72 13.40 -8.26
CA THR A 208 26.57 13.53 -7.07
C THR A 208 27.50 14.74 -7.08
N ASN A 209 27.90 15.20 -8.27
CA ASN A 209 28.57 16.47 -8.50
C ASN A 209 27.77 17.23 -9.56
N TYR A 210 27.68 18.57 -9.48
CA TYR A 210 26.82 19.48 -10.28
C TYR A 210 26.90 19.38 -11.83
N ASN A 211 27.67 18.44 -12.38
CA ASN A 211 27.77 18.18 -13.81
C ASN A 211 27.94 16.68 -14.16
N ARG A 212 27.69 15.77 -13.22
CA ARG A 212 27.74 14.32 -13.50
C ARG A 212 26.64 13.99 -14.51
N ARG A 213 27.06 13.36 -15.61
CA ARG A 213 26.18 12.89 -16.67
C ARG A 213 26.37 11.40 -16.90
N CYS A 214 25.37 10.76 -17.48
CA CYS A 214 25.44 9.37 -17.91
C CYS A 214 25.07 9.29 -19.38
N LYS A 215 26.08 9.12 -20.25
CA LYS A 215 25.86 8.99 -21.70
C LYS A 215 24.97 7.80 -22.04
N ALA A 216 25.05 6.72 -21.26
CA ALA A 216 24.17 5.56 -21.41
C ALA A 216 22.72 5.93 -21.11
N ASP A 217 22.43 6.60 -19.99
CA ASP A 217 21.08 7.07 -19.63
C ASP A 217 20.50 8.03 -20.68
N GLU A 218 21.31 8.95 -21.20
CA GLU A 218 20.90 9.88 -22.25
C GLU A 218 20.51 9.15 -23.56
N LYS A 219 21.35 8.21 -24.02
CA LYS A 219 21.07 7.38 -25.20
C LYS A 219 19.85 6.49 -24.97
N PHE A 220 19.78 5.90 -23.78
CA PHE A 220 18.72 5.02 -23.33
C PHE A 220 17.37 5.74 -23.39
N LEU A 221 17.23 6.92 -22.79
CA LEU A 221 16.00 7.72 -22.91
C LEU A 221 15.71 8.07 -24.37
N ASN A 222 16.70 8.55 -25.13
CA ASN A 222 16.49 8.95 -26.52
C ASN A 222 15.98 7.81 -27.42
N ALA A 223 16.30 6.55 -27.11
CA ALA A 223 15.77 5.39 -27.83
C ALA A 223 14.25 5.21 -27.67
N PHE A 224 13.64 5.77 -26.62
CA PHE A 224 12.19 5.79 -26.44
C PHE A 224 11.48 6.91 -27.19
N LEU A 225 12.19 7.89 -27.76
CA LEU A 225 11.56 8.95 -28.54
C LEU A 225 11.15 8.45 -29.93
N LEU A 226 10.03 8.96 -30.42
CA LEU A 226 9.66 8.80 -31.82
C LEU A 226 10.61 9.65 -32.71
N PRO A 227 10.81 9.28 -33.98
CA PRO A 227 11.60 10.07 -34.93
C PRO A 227 11.12 11.52 -34.96
N PHE A 228 12.06 12.47 -34.91
CA PHE A 228 11.81 13.92 -34.95
C PHE A 228 10.97 14.51 -33.81
N GLN A 229 10.59 13.70 -32.81
CA GLN A 229 9.82 14.15 -31.65
C GLN A 229 10.72 14.48 -30.45
N LYS A 230 10.22 15.38 -29.59
CA LYS A 230 10.78 15.69 -28.26
C LYS A 230 9.98 14.98 -27.17
N GLY A 231 10.65 14.65 -26.07
CA GLY A 231 10.03 14.07 -24.89
C GLY A 231 9.76 15.09 -23.79
N TYR A 232 8.98 14.69 -22.81
CA TYR A 232 8.75 15.44 -21.58
C TYR A 232 9.24 14.65 -20.38
N ILE A 233 9.96 15.33 -19.48
CA ILE A 233 10.29 14.81 -18.15
C ILE A 233 9.37 15.53 -17.18
N VAL A 234 8.40 14.80 -16.62
CA VAL A 234 7.49 15.35 -15.62
C VAL A 234 8.04 15.02 -14.24
N ASP A 235 8.63 16.02 -13.58
CA ASP A 235 9.11 15.88 -12.21
C ASP A 235 8.00 16.34 -11.26
N THR A 236 7.56 15.43 -10.40
CA THR A 236 6.44 15.68 -9.49
C THR A 236 6.87 16.33 -8.17
N ARG A 237 8.09 16.87 -8.09
CA ARG A 237 8.63 17.51 -6.90
C ARG A 237 8.65 19.02 -7.06
N SER A 238 8.54 19.75 -5.96
CA SER A 238 8.77 21.21 -5.93
C SER A 238 10.24 21.53 -6.11
N SER A 239 10.50 22.74 -6.59
CA SER A 239 11.86 23.28 -6.73
C SER A 239 12.66 23.20 -5.43
N SER A 240 12.02 23.43 -4.28
CA SER A 240 12.66 23.32 -2.96
C SER A 240 13.12 21.88 -2.68
N TYR A 241 12.26 20.89 -2.91
CA TYR A 241 12.61 19.49 -2.67
C TYR A 241 13.67 18.98 -3.66
N ILE A 242 13.61 19.40 -4.93
CA ILE A 242 14.66 19.12 -5.92
C ILE A 242 16.01 19.64 -5.43
N ASN A 243 16.07 20.84 -4.86
CA ASN A 243 17.31 21.40 -4.32
C ASN A 243 17.85 20.59 -3.13
N ASN A 244 16.97 20.12 -2.24
CA ASN A 244 17.36 19.20 -1.16
C ASN A 244 17.94 17.88 -1.72
N CYS A 245 17.27 17.29 -2.71
CA CYS A 245 17.79 16.09 -3.37
C CYS A 245 19.16 16.31 -4.02
N LYS A 246 19.39 17.48 -4.65
CA LYS A 246 20.71 17.83 -5.21
C LYS A 246 21.81 17.84 -4.15
N VAL A 247 21.54 18.36 -2.96
CA VAL A 247 22.50 18.34 -1.82
C VAL A 247 22.86 16.91 -1.43
N LYS A 248 21.92 15.97 -1.53
CA LYS A 248 22.13 14.53 -1.26
C LYS A 248 22.67 13.75 -2.46
N GLY A 249 23.07 14.43 -3.53
CA GLY A 249 23.62 13.80 -4.74
C GLY A 249 22.59 13.24 -5.72
N GLY A 250 21.30 13.56 -5.54
CA GLY A 250 20.22 13.36 -6.52
C GLY A 250 20.03 14.58 -7.43
N GLY A 251 18.82 14.78 -7.96
CA GLY A 251 18.50 15.98 -8.73
C GLY A 251 17.56 15.73 -9.90
N THR A 252 17.77 16.47 -11.00
CA THR A 252 17.00 16.36 -12.24
C THR A 252 17.94 16.51 -13.43
N GLU A 253 17.58 15.92 -14.56
CA GLU A 253 18.32 15.82 -15.80
C GLU A 253 18.89 17.18 -16.25
N PRO A 254 20.22 17.33 -16.43
CA PRO A 254 20.84 18.58 -16.87
C PRO A 254 20.43 18.97 -18.31
N ASP A 255 19.98 20.20 -18.52
CA ASP A 255 19.42 20.65 -19.81
C ASP A 255 20.41 20.54 -20.98
N GLY A 256 21.71 20.73 -20.72
CA GLY A 256 22.77 20.64 -21.74
C GLY A 256 22.99 19.23 -22.30
N TYR A 257 22.54 18.19 -21.60
CA TYR A 257 22.75 16.79 -22.00
C TYR A 257 21.46 16.08 -22.43
N TYR A 258 20.31 16.54 -21.94
CA TYR A 258 18.99 15.99 -22.24
C TYR A 258 18.22 16.90 -23.21
N THR A 259 18.87 17.37 -24.27
CA THR A 259 18.37 18.44 -25.17
C THR A 259 17.07 18.12 -25.92
N ARG A 260 16.74 16.83 -26.07
CA ARG A 260 15.48 16.36 -26.67
C ARG A 260 14.34 16.22 -25.66
N TRP A 261 14.59 16.51 -24.38
CA TRP A 261 13.64 16.35 -23.29
C TRP A 261 13.35 17.69 -22.63
N LYS A 262 12.06 18.06 -22.59
CA LYS A 262 11.60 19.26 -21.89
C LYS A 262 11.14 18.89 -20.49
N LYS A 263 11.76 19.48 -19.47
CA LYS A 263 11.33 19.29 -18.08
C LYS A 263 10.07 20.11 -17.77
N VAL A 264 9.14 19.51 -17.03
CA VAL A 264 7.92 20.13 -16.52
C VAL A 264 7.79 19.75 -15.05
N PHE A 265 7.61 20.75 -14.19
CA PHE A 265 7.45 20.54 -12.75
C PHE A 265 5.98 20.57 -12.37
N LYS A 266 5.49 19.50 -11.76
CA LYS A 266 4.11 19.33 -11.29
C LYS A 266 4.13 18.89 -9.83
N PRO A 267 4.40 19.79 -8.87
CA PRO A 267 4.68 19.42 -7.50
C PRO A 267 3.50 18.70 -6.85
N LEU A 268 3.75 17.48 -6.40
CA LEU A 268 2.87 16.61 -5.63
C LEU A 268 3.48 16.29 -4.27
N ASP A 269 4.43 17.11 -3.78
CA ASP A 269 5.17 16.83 -2.53
C ASP A 269 4.26 16.59 -1.32
N LYS A 270 3.11 17.28 -1.25
CA LYS A 270 2.11 17.10 -0.20
C LYS A 270 1.45 15.71 -0.21
N ILE A 271 1.54 15.00 -1.33
CA ILE A 271 1.00 13.63 -1.48
C ILE A 271 2.15 12.63 -1.42
N SER A 272 3.27 12.92 -2.08
CA SER A 272 4.38 12.00 -2.29
C SER A 272 5.32 11.85 -1.11
N LYS A 273 5.36 12.82 -0.18
CA LYS A 273 6.32 12.78 0.92
C LYS A 273 6.01 11.73 1.98
N CYS A 274 4.78 11.20 2.04
CA CYS A 274 4.31 10.44 3.21
C CYS A 274 4.75 11.09 4.53
N ASP A 275 4.92 12.43 4.56
CA ASP A 275 5.44 13.21 5.70
C ASP A 275 4.35 13.44 6.76
N GLY A 276 3.33 12.60 6.72
CA GLY A 276 2.13 12.75 7.50
C GLY A 276 1.16 13.80 6.95
N SER A 277 1.43 14.60 5.91
CA SER A 277 0.45 15.63 5.49
C SER A 277 -0.85 15.06 4.90
N LEU A 278 -0.76 13.98 4.12
CA LEU A 278 -1.95 13.22 3.71
C LEU A 278 -2.63 12.54 4.89
N LEU A 279 -1.83 11.96 5.80
CA LEU A 279 -2.34 11.32 7.02
C LEU A 279 -3.03 12.34 7.94
N ASP A 280 -2.51 13.55 8.10
CA ASP A 280 -3.07 14.65 8.87
C ASP A 280 -4.37 15.16 8.26
N THR A 281 -4.43 15.24 6.92
CA THR A 281 -5.67 15.56 6.21
C THR A 281 -6.72 14.48 6.43
N LEU A 282 -6.31 13.21 6.39
CA LEU A 282 -7.18 12.07 6.67
C LEU A 282 -7.64 12.06 8.14
N SER A 283 -6.73 12.31 9.09
CA SER A 283 -7.04 12.41 10.52
C SER A 283 -8.06 13.51 10.79
N LYS A 284 -7.89 14.70 10.19
CA LYS A 284 -8.87 15.79 10.28
C LYS A 284 -10.24 15.40 9.73
N LEU A 285 -10.29 14.65 8.63
CA LEU A 285 -11.53 14.13 8.08
C LEU A 285 -12.18 13.14 9.07
N ILE A 286 -11.40 12.21 9.60
CA ILE A 286 -11.87 11.21 10.58
C ILE A 286 -12.37 11.90 11.86
N ASP A 287 -11.69 12.92 12.36
CA ASP A 287 -12.10 13.66 13.56
C ASP A 287 -13.46 14.34 13.38
N VAL A 288 -13.68 14.98 12.22
CA VAL A 288 -14.98 15.59 11.89
C VAL A 288 -16.08 14.52 11.78
N CYS A 289 -15.80 13.40 11.13
CA CYS A 289 -16.73 12.28 11.08
C CYS A 289 -17.03 11.73 12.49
N GLY A 290 -16.01 11.57 13.34
CA GLY A 290 -16.12 11.09 14.71
C GLY A 290 -16.96 11.99 15.61
N GLN A 291 -16.85 13.33 15.46
CA GLN A 291 -17.69 14.28 16.20
C GLN A 291 -19.18 14.13 15.88
N ILE A 292 -19.53 13.82 14.63
CA ILE A 292 -20.92 13.53 14.21
C ILE A 292 -21.41 12.23 14.86
N LEU A 293 -20.54 11.23 15.00
CA LEU A 293 -20.88 9.97 15.67
C LEU A 293 -21.13 10.15 17.17
N LEU A 294 -20.31 10.98 17.83
CA LEU A 294 -20.46 11.30 19.25
C LEU A 294 -21.75 12.09 19.54
N SER A 295 -22.10 13.05 18.68
CA SER A 295 -23.34 13.82 18.84
C SER A 295 -24.59 12.96 18.63
N TYR A 296 -24.54 11.99 17.70
CA TYR A 296 -25.60 11.00 17.53
C TYR A 296 -25.78 10.12 18.78
N ARG A 297 -24.68 9.68 19.39
CA ARG A 297 -24.71 8.86 20.61
C ARG A 297 -25.39 9.59 21.78
N VAL A 298 -25.03 10.86 22.01
CA VAL A 298 -25.63 11.68 23.07
C VAL A 298 -27.14 11.92 22.86
N ALA A 299 -27.60 11.93 21.61
CA ALA A 299 -29.01 12.11 21.28
C ALA A 299 -29.87 10.85 21.52
N HIS A 300 -29.25 9.65 21.53
CA HIS A 300 -29.96 8.37 21.58
C HIS A 300 -29.67 7.52 22.84
N GLU A 301 -28.79 7.97 23.74
CA GLU A 301 -28.61 7.42 25.10
C GLU A 301 -29.47 8.15 26.17
N LYS A 302 -30.52 8.86 25.76
CA LYS A 302 -31.60 9.40 26.63
C LYS A 302 -32.90 8.65 26.38
#